data_AF-A0A7M5UI27-F1
#
_entry.id   AF-A0A7M5UI27-F1
#
_cell.length_a   1.000
_cell.length_b   1.000
_cell.length_c   1.000
_cell.angle_alpha   90.00
_cell.angle_beta   90.00
_cell.angle_gamma   90.00
#
_symmetry.space_group_name_H-M   'P 1'
#
loop_
_entity.id
_entity.type
_entity.pdbx_description
1 polymer ?
#
loop_
_entity_poly.entity_id
_entity_poly.type
_entity_poly.pdbx_seq_one_letter_code
_entity_poly.pdbx_strand_id
1 'polypeptide(L)'
;MKVVTLLLACVVVAQCHSTLHQDETKLDEDLAKLTKMVLGRWKNKRSHRPSRPTSIPRECPVKVGARRNCQKERLTDIARARYWYKISDENTNIDFPLASTIPWLAQNLSETKYYYALDPFESRHLVLLQTWTNILLNTVFPGLTAAFNTTSFESPQEYAIAYKAWQQSVQATKAPQYFANPSQFPTITDHVSTGHWQTDEAFTQRRLTGQCPYFLKKVVDDEDDKGYHVDDLKPLVNTKFFEDFEMKYSATESVSIEQAIEDGRLFVLHIPEMVGIKNVPDVFAPLLQDRKLADVKSPISFFVLGDDGLLHVVAIQRNPVQTSEVDTSESSNWLLAKGEAEMASDLYCQAKIHLGEVHFVSTIYCLSFRRHLSTKHPLYDFFKHHCEGTVPHITTVFETLTTPNAAGSVIYGTGNQGFLDLSQKAFAERDYESNTYEDFIKVRTMRKGFLPFIKI
;
A
#
# COMPACT_ATOMS: atom_id res chain seq x y z
N MET A 1 -0.88 -28.44 0.53
CA MET A 1 0.31 -27.55 0.59
C MET A 1 0.21 -26.30 -0.30
N LYS A 2 -0.37 -26.35 -1.52
CA LYS A 2 -0.44 -25.16 -2.41
C LYS A 2 -1.64 -24.22 -2.17
N VAL A 3 -2.78 -24.73 -1.68
CA VAL A 3 -3.92 -23.91 -1.20
C VAL A 3 -3.55 -23.09 0.05
N VAL A 4 -2.61 -23.62 0.85
CA VAL A 4 -2.02 -22.96 2.02
C VAL A 4 -1.19 -21.72 1.61
N THR A 5 -0.54 -21.75 0.45
CA THR A 5 0.21 -20.60 -0.10
C THR A 5 -0.72 -19.47 -0.55
N LEU A 6 -1.89 -19.79 -1.12
CA LEU A 6 -2.90 -18.80 -1.53
C LEU A 6 -3.45 -18.01 -0.33
N LEU A 7 -3.56 -18.67 0.82
CA LEU A 7 -4.15 -18.11 2.03
C LEU A 7 -3.12 -17.39 2.93
N LEU A 8 -1.84 -17.78 2.92
CA LEU A 8 -0.72 -17.03 3.53
C LEU A 8 -0.62 -15.61 2.98
N ALA A 9 -0.95 -15.49 1.71
CA ALA A 9 -0.80 -14.30 0.92
C ALA A 9 -1.88 -13.24 1.26
N CYS A 10 -3.12 -13.65 1.57
CA CYS A 10 -4.17 -12.76 2.10
C CYS A 10 -3.83 -12.16 3.48
N VAL A 11 -2.89 -12.74 4.22
CA VAL A 11 -2.57 -12.33 5.61
C VAL A 11 -1.38 -11.40 5.69
N VAL A 12 -0.44 -11.50 4.75
CA VAL A 12 0.62 -10.49 4.59
C VAL A 12 -0.02 -9.10 4.34
N VAL A 13 -1.18 -9.06 3.68
CA VAL A 13 -1.99 -7.84 3.49
C VAL A 13 -2.66 -7.37 4.78
N ALA A 14 -3.08 -8.28 5.67
CA ALA A 14 -3.76 -7.95 6.93
C ALA A 14 -2.81 -7.55 8.08
N GLN A 15 -1.49 -7.74 7.93
CA GLN A 15 -0.49 -7.62 9.00
C GLN A 15 -0.21 -6.19 9.51
N CYS A 16 -0.70 -5.13 8.87
CA CYS A 16 -0.33 -3.74 9.22
C CYS A 16 -1.37 -2.92 10.01
N HIS A 17 -2.58 -3.43 10.28
CA HIS A 17 -3.64 -2.60 10.88
C HIS A 17 -3.76 -2.63 12.42
N SER A 18 -2.98 -3.44 13.15
CA SER A 18 -3.22 -3.67 14.59
C SER A 18 -2.24 -3.03 15.58
N THR A 19 -1.33 -2.14 15.18
CA THR A 19 -0.30 -1.58 16.10
C THR A 19 -0.13 -0.07 16.03
N LEU A 20 -1.22 0.71 16.02
CA LEU A 20 -1.15 2.16 16.27
C LEU A 20 -2.38 2.61 17.08
N HIS A 21 -2.41 2.33 18.38
CA HIS A 21 -3.26 3.08 19.32
C HIS A 21 -2.71 2.96 20.73
N GLN A 22 -1.70 3.77 21.06
CA GLN A 22 -1.53 4.30 22.42
C GLN A 22 -0.96 5.73 22.34
N ASP A 23 -1.78 6.68 22.81
CA ASP A 23 -1.47 8.04 23.26
C ASP A 23 -1.04 9.10 22.20
N GLU A 24 -1.98 9.49 21.34
CA GLU A 24 -1.82 10.49 20.26
C GLU A 24 -1.66 11.93 20.77
N THR A 25 -2.23 12.26 21.93
CA THR A 25 -2.36 13.67 22.37
C THR A 25 -1.05 14.36 22.72
N LYS A 26 -0.03 13.60 23.14
CA LYS A 26 1.29 14.16 23.51
C LYS A 26 2.24 14.26 22.30
N LEU A 27 2.03 13.41 21.30
CA LEU A 27 2.83 13.39 20.08
C LEU A 27 2.51 14.59 19.18
N ASP A 28 1.25 14.99 19.11
CA ASP A 28 0.79 16.14 18.33
C ASP A 28 1.32 17.48 18.87
N GLU A 29 1.42 17.65 20.20
CA GLU A 29 1.99 18.85 20.81
C GLU A 29 3.50 19.00 20.53
N ASP A 30 4.23 17.89 20.53
CA ASP A 30 5.66 17.86 20.26
C ASP A 30 5.97 18.00 18.75
N LEU A 31 5.14 17.42 17.87
CA LEU A 31 5.21 17.65 16.42
C LEU A 31 4.91 19.12 16.07
N ALA A 32 3.89 19.73 16.69
CA ALA A 32 3.55 21.13 16.44
C ALA A 32 4.68 22.09 16.85
N LYS A 33 5.42 21.78 17.92
CA LYS A 33 6.63 22.54 18.33
C LYS A 33 7.79 22.38 17.35
N LEU A 34 8.05 21.16 16.89
CA LEU A 34 9.11 20.86 15.91
C LEU A 34 8.82 21.52 14.55
N THR A 35 7.57 21.44 14.08
CA THR A 35 7.12 22.06 12.82
C THR A 35 7.24 23.59 12.87
N LYS A 36 6.94 24.23 14.01
CA LYS A 36 7.16 25.68 14.20
C LYS A 36 8.64 26.06 14.20
N MET A 37 9.52 25.21 14.75
CA MET A 37 10.98 25.44 14.76
C MET A 37 11.61 25.27 13.38
N VAL A 38 11.12 24.33 12.57
CA VAL A 38 11.68 24.01 11.25
C VAL A 38 11.14 24.96 10.18
N LEU A 39 9.83 25.25 10.17
CA LEU A 39 9.20 26.09 9.14
C LEU A 39 9.46 27.59 9.32
N GLY A 40 9.77 28.04 10.55
CA GLY A 40 10.11 29.44 10.83
C GLY A 40 11.39 29.93 10.14
N ARG A 41 12.24 29.02 9.65
CA ARG A 41 13.49 29.35 8.92
C ARG A 41 13.41 29.25 7.41
N TRP A 42 12.28 28.84 6.85
CA TRP A 42 12.15 28.50 5.42
C TRP A 42 11.26 29.44 4.62
N LYS A 43 11.18 30.71 5.02
CA LYS A 43 10.62 31.79 4.19
C LYS A 43 11.76 32.63 3.61
N ASN A 44 12.38 32.14 2.54
CA ASN A 44 12.97 32.90 1.43
C ASN A 44 14.07 32.09 0.76
N LYS A 45 13.75 31.47 -0.39
CA LYS A 45 14.54 31.47 -1.63
C LYS A 45 13.95 30.44 -2.61
N ARG A 46 13.27 30.94 -3.64
CA ARG A 46 13.02 30.19 -4.89
C ARG A 46 14.22 30.33 -5.82
N SER A 47 14.39 29.29 -6.63
CA SER A 47 15.28 29.13 -7.79
C SER A 47 16.76 29.45 -7.55
N HIS A 48 17.55 28.42 -7.22
CA HIS A 48 18.94 28.22 -7.67
C HIS A 48 19.27 26.74 -7.41
N ARG A 49 19.78 26.00 -8.41
CA ARG A 49 20.39 24.69 -8.18
C ARG A 49 21.40 24.84 -7.03
N PRO A 50 21.32 24.07 -5.94
CA PRO A 50 22.28 24.25 -4.86
C PRO A 50 23.67 23.87 -5.38
N SER A 51 24.58 24.82 -5.38
CA SER A 51 26.00 24.52 -5.42
C SER A 51 26.29 23.52 -4.29
N ARG A 52 27.09 22.48 -4.60
CA ARG A 52 27.55 21.50 -3.60
C ARG A 52 27.96 22.26 -2.33
N PRO A 53 27.33 22.00 -1.16
CA PRO A 53 27.72 22.68 0.06
C PRO A 53 29.20 22.39 0.32
N THR A 54 30.02 23.42 0.22
CA THR A 54 31.42 23.38 0.63
C THR A 54 31.44 23.24 2.15
N SER A 55 31.60 22.00 2.60
CA SER A 55 31.62 21.55 4.00
C SER A 55 30.34 21.77 4.79
N ILE A 56 29.50 20.72 4.84
CA ILE A 56 28.52 20.56 5.92
C ILE A 56 29.31 20.56 7.24
N PRO A 57 28.94 21.39 8.24
CA PRO A 57 29.57 21.35 9.56
C PRO A 57 29.51 19.92 10.12
N ARG A 58 30.67 19.30 10.33
CA ARG A 58 30.78 17.92 10.85
C ARG A 58 30.52 17.82 12.36
N GLU A 59 30.25 18.95 13.02
CA GLU A 59 30.08 18.99 14.46
C GLU A 59 28.61 19.12 14.83
N CYS A 60 28.14 18.15 15.60
CA CYS A 60 26.81 18.15 16.19
C CYS A 60 26.65 19.40 17.07
N PRO A 61 25.52 20.14 16.99
CA PRO A 61 25.32 21.37 17.77
C PRO A 61 25.33 21.14 19.29
N VAL A 62 25.23 19.88 19.72
CA VAL A 62 25.42 19.48 21.11
C VAL A 62 26.89 19.13 21.34
N LYS A 63 27.65 20.05 21.93
CA LYS A 63 28.98 19.76 22.49
C LYS A 63 28.80 18.88 23.73
N VAL A 64 28.77 17.56 23.53
CA VAL A 64 28.86 16.62 24.64
C VAL A 64 30.26 16.75 25.24
N GLY A 65 30.37 17.12 26.51
CA GLY A 65 31.66 17.31 27.18
C GLY A 65 32.57 16.10 26.93
N ALA A 66 33.78 16.37 26.45
CA ALA A 66 34.72 15.37 25.93
C ALA A 66 35.30 14.47 27.04
N ARG A 67 34.47 13.59 27.61
CA ARG A 67 34.98 12.43 28.32
C ARG A 67 35.44 11.44 27.26
N ARG A 68 36.77 11.32 27.08
CA ARG A 68 37.41 10.45 26.07
C ARG A 68 36.80 9.04 26.02
N ASN A 69 36.41 8.50 27.18
CA ASN A 69 35.78 7.18 27.28
C ASN A 69 34.41 7.11 26.59
N CYS A 70 33.55 8.12 26.76
CA CYS A 70 32.22 8.16 26.14
C CYS A 70 32.31 8.27 24.61
N GLN A 71 33.28 9.04 24.10
CA GLN A 71 33.53 9.13 22.67
C GLN A 71 34.03 7.80 22.10
N LYS A 72 34.95 7.13 22.80
CA LYS A 72 35.44 5.80 22.41
C LYS A 72 34.31 4.78 22.35
N GLU A 73 33.47 4.71 23.38
CA GLU A 73 32.30 3.83 23.43
C GLU A 73 31.35 4.10 22.26
N ARG A 74 31.04 5.37 21.98
CA ARG A 74 30.19 5.77 20.85
C ARG A 74 30.75 5.30 19.50
N LEU A 75 32.06 5.45 19.30
CA LEU A 75 32.72 5.02 18.06
C LEU A 75 32.75 3.50 17.94
N THR A 76 33.00 2.78 19.04
CA THR A 76 32.93 1.31 19.08
C THR A 76 31.52 0.81 18.78
N ASP A 77 30.50 1.43 19.36
CA ASP A 77 29.09 1.11 19.12
C ASP A 77 28.71 1.29 17.65
N ILE A 78 29.04 2.45 17.05
CA ILE A 78 28.81 2.70 15.62
C ILE A 78 29.58 1.70 14.73
N ALA A 79 30.82 1.37 15.08
CA ALA A 79 31.62 0.41 14.32
C ALA A 79 30.98 -0.98 14.33
N ARG A 80 30.50 -1.45 15.48
CA ARG A 80 29.74 -2.72 15.59
C ARG A 80 28.46 -2.67 14.78
N ALA A 81 27.71 -1.57 14.88
CA ALA A 81 26.47 -1.42 14.14
C ALA A 81 26.69 -1.40 12.61
N ARG A 82 27.77 -0.76 12.11
CA ARG A 82 28.12 -0.79 10.68
C ARG A 82 28.54 -2.16 10.19
N TYR A 83 29.24 -2.92 11.04
CA TYR A 83 29.61 -4.30 10.74
C TYR A 83 28.36 -5.18 10.62
N TRP A 84 27.45 -5.07 11.59
CA TRP A 84 26.21 -5.84 11.57
C TRP A 84 25.28 -5.39 10.45
N TYR A 85 24.84 -4.14 10.42
CA TYR A 85 23.94 -3.62 9.39
C TYR A 85 24.67 -3.32 8.07
N LYS A 86 25.67 -4.12 7.70
CA LYS A 86 26.39 -3.99 6.43
C LYS A 86 25.39 -4.12 5.28
N ILE A 87 25.47 -3.18 4.34
CA ILE A 87 24.65 -3.21 3.13
C ILE A 87 25.42 -4.03 2.09
N SER A 88 24.73 -4.90 1.35
CA SER A 88 25.34 -5.65 0.25
C SER A 88 25.81 -4.67 -0.83
N ASP A 89 27.09 -4.73 -1.22
CA ASP A 89 27.66 -3.80 -2.19
C ASP A 89 27.28 -4.18 -3.64
N GLU A 90 27.10 -5.48 -3.94
CA GLU A 90 26.72 -6.01 -5.26
C GLU A 90 26.14 -7.43 -5.11
N ASN A 91 25.21 -7.84 -6.01
CA ASN A 91 24.70 -9.16 -6.48
C ASN A 91 25.07 -10.51 -5.82
N THR A 92 25.69 -10.54 -4.65
CA THR A 92 26.23 -11.73 -4.00
C THR A 92 25.18 -12.47 -3.17
N ASN A 93 24.06 -11.82 -2.88
CA ASN A 93 22.88 -12.46 -2.32
C ASN A 93 21.96 -12.86 -3.47
N ILE A 94 22.27 -14.01 -4.09
CA ILE A 94 21.59 -14.57 -5.27
C ILE A 94 20.09 -14.75 -5.03
N ASP A 95 19.68 -14.80 -3.76
CA ASP A 95 18.30 -15.00 -3.32
C ASP A 95 17.46 -13.71 -3.29
N PHE A 96 18.08 -12.53 -3.46
CA PHE A 96 17.35 -11.24 -3.43
C PHE A 96 17.31 -10.56 -4.81
N PRO A 97 16.21 -10.68 -5.58
CA PRO A 97 16.10 -10.14 -6.94
C PRO A 97 16.17 -8.60 -7.05
N LEU A 98 16.21 -7.86 -5.94
CA LEU A 98 16.25 -6.39 -5.91
C LEU A 98 17.56 -5.81 -5.38
N ALA A 99 18.59 -6.64 -5.15
CA ALA A 99 19.83 -6.22 -4.47
C ALA A 99 20.59 -5.12 -5.21
N SER A 100 20.42 -5.03 -6.53
CA SER A 100 21.05 -4.00 -7.38
C SER A 100 20.31 -2.66 -7.33
N THR A 101 19.07 -2.62 -6.83
CA THR A 101 18.21 -1.43 -6.86
C THR A 101 17.93 -0.89 -5.45
N ILE A 102 17.84 -1.76 -4.45
CA ILE A 102 17.40 -1.40 -3.10
C ILE A 102 18.47 -1.80 -2.07
N PRO A 103 18.95 -0.85 -1.24
CA PRO A 103 19.90 -1.16 -0.18
C PRO A 103 19.38 -2.27 0.73
N TRP A 104 20.12 -3.38 0.79
CA TRP A 104 19.72 -4.59 1.52
C TRP A 104 20.80 -5.07 2.48
N LEU A 105 20.42 -5.81 3.52
CA LEU A 105 21.39 -6.41 4.45
C LEU A 105 22.28 -7.44 3.74
N ALA A 106 23.57 -7.40 4.05
CA ALA A 106 24.54 -8.38 3.54
C ALA A 106 24.44 -9.74 4.26
N GLN A 107 23.76 -9.79 5.41
CA GLN A 107 23.54 -11.03 6.17
C GLN A 107 22.58 -11.95 5.44
N ASN A 108 22.80 -13.26 5.57
CA ASN A 108 21.82 -14.24 5.09
C ASN A 108 20.61 -14.31 6.06
N LEU A 109 19.57 -15.02 5.62
CA LEU A 109 18.32 -15.15 6.37
C LEU A 109 18.51 -15.77 7.77
N SER A 110 19.42 -16.76 7.90
CA SER A 110 19.67 -17.45 9.17
C SER A 110 20.37 -16.54 10.18
N GLU A 111 21.42 -15.84 9.75
CA GLU A 111 22.13 -14.85 10.55
C GLU A 111 21.19 -13.74 11.02
N THR A 112 20.35 -13.24 10.11
CA THR A 112 19.37 -12.19 10.38
C THR A 112 18.35 -12.62 11.44
N LYS A 113 17.78 -13.83 11.27
CA LYS A 113 16.86 -14.41 12.27
C LYS A 113 17.52 -14.60 13.62
N TYR A 114 18.74 -15.14 13.65
CA TYR A 114 19.47 -15.38 14.89
C TYR A 114 19.75 -14.07 15.65
N TYR A 115 20.26 -13.05 14.95
CA TYR A 115 20.56 -11.77 15.57
C TYR A 115 19.30 -11.10 16.13
N TYR A 116 18.23 -11.02 15.35
CA TYR A 116 17.00 -10.39 15.82
C TYR A 116 16.29 -11.20 16.90
N ALA A 117 16.50 -12.51 16.97
CA ALA A 117 16.00 -13.32 18.08
C ALA A 117 16.73 -13.02 19.40
N LEU A 118 17.97 -12.55 19.33
CA LEU A 118 18.77 -12.13 20.49
C LEU A 118 18.61 -10.64 20.83
N ASP A 119 18.15 -9.82 19.87
CA ASP A 119 17.90 -8.41 20.09
C ASP A 119 16.68 -8.23 21.00
N PRO A 120 16.81 -7.62 22.19
CA PRO A 120 15.71 -7.52 23.15
C PRO A 120 14.56 -6.63 22.66
N PHE A 121 14.81 -5.79 21.65
CA PHE A 121 13.82 -4.91 21.06
C PHE A 121 13.14 -5.61 19.86
N GLU A 122 13.90 -6.22 18.95
CA GLU A 122 13.33 -6.86 17.74
C GLU A 122 12.75 -8.26 17.98
N SER A 123 13.22 -8.99 18.99
CA SER A 123 12.81 -10.38 19.25
C SER A 123 11.32 -10.54 19.45
N ARG A 124 10.65 -9.55 20.06
CA ARG A 124 9.19 -9.56 20.22
C ARG A 124 8.45 -9.59 18.88
N HIS A 125 8.98 -8.91 17.85
CA HIS A 125 8.40 -8.91 16.52
C HIS A 125 8.56 -10.28 15.85
N LEU A 126 9.73 -10.92 15.98
CA LEU A 126 9.93 -12.27 15.45
C LEU A 126 9.04 -13.31 16.12
N VAL A 127 8.90 -13.24 17.45
CA VAL A 127 7.99 -14.11 18.20
C VAL A 127 6.55 -13.90 17.72
N LEU A 128 6.14 -12.66 17.51
CA LEU A 128 4.82 -12.33 16.97
C LEU A 128 4.62 -12.93 15.57
N LEU A 129 5.56 -12.67 14.64
CA LEU A 129 5.52 -13.19 13.27
C LEU A 129 5.44 -14.73 13.24
N GLN A 130 6.25 -15.41 14.06
CA GLN A 130 6.23 -16.86 14.16
C GLN A 130 4.91 -17.38 14.76
N THR A 131 4.41 -16.70 15.79
CA THR A 131 3.11 -17.02 16.41
C THR A 131 1.98 -16.91 15.39
N TRP A 132 1.94 -15.81 14.62
CA TRP A 132 0.96 -15.61 13.56
C TRP A 132 1.06 -16.68 12.49
N THR A 133 2.26 -16.91 11.97
CA THR A 133 2.51 -17.92 10.93
C THR A 133 2.01 -19.29 11.39
N ASN A 134 2.31 -19.68 12.62
CA ASN A 134 1.85 -20.94 13.19
C ASN A 134 0.33 -21.01 13.34
N ILE A 135 -0.33 -19.93 13.79
CA ILE A 135 -1.78 -19.86 13.91
C ILE A 135 -2.45 -20.01 12.53
N LEU A 136 -1.92 -19.30 11.53
CA LEU A 136 -2.45 -19.34 10.18
C LEU A 136 -2.33 -20.73 9.57
N LEU A 137 -1.14 -21.31 9.62
CA LEU A 137 -0.84 -22.62 9.04
C LEU A 137 -1.61 -23.75 9.70
N ASN A 138 -1.75 -23.73 11.03
CA ASN A 138 -2.26 -24.87 11.77
C ASN A 138 -3.73 -24.73 12.20
N THR A 139 -4.31 -23.53 12.13
CA THR A 139 -5.70 -23.30 12.57
C THR A 139 -6.53 -22.67 11.45
N VAL A 140 -6.08 -21.56 10.89
CA VAL A 140 -6.90 -20.80 9.94
C VAL A 140 -7.03 -21.49 8.58
N PHE A 141 -5.92 -21.95 7.99
CA PHE A 141 -5.98 -22.59 6.66
C PHE A 141 -6.66 -23.95 6.63
N PRO A 142 -6.53 -24.82 7.64
CA PRO A 142 -7.33 -26.04 7.68
C PRO A 142 -8.83 -25.75 7.66
N GLY A 143 -9.30 -24.76 8.45
CA GLY A 143 -10.71 -24.35 8.47
C GLY A 143 -11.20 -23.81 7.13
N LEU A 144 -10.37 -22.99 6.47
CA LEU A 144 -10.67 -22.51 5.12
C LEU A 144 -10.67 -23.64 4.11
N THR A 145 -9.69 -24.52 4.14
CA THR A 145 -9.62 -25.67 3.23
C THR A 145 -10.87 -26.54 3.34
N ALA A 146 -11.38 -26.73 4.56
CA ALA A 146 -12.65 -27.44 4.77
C ALA A 146 -13.86 -26.72 4.11
N ALA A 147 -13.95 -25.39 4.26
CA ALA A 147 -14.98 -24.61 3.58
C ALA A 147 -14.85 -24.66 2.05
N PHE A 148 -13.61 -24.58 1.54
CA PHE A 148 -13.34 -24.63 0.11
C PHE A 148 -13.63 -25.99 -0.53
N ASN A 149 -13.46 -27.08 0.21
CA ASN A 149 -13.76 -28.43 -0.27
C ASN A 149 -15.28 -28.73 -0.32
N THR A 150 -16.10 -27.90 0.33
CA THR A 150 -17.54 -28.15 0.48
C THR A 150 -18.42 -27.14 -0.26
N THR A 151 -17.83 -26.15 -0.92
CA THR A 151 -18.52 -25.02 -1.56
C THR A 151 -18.05 -24.85 -3.01
N SER A 152 -18.97 -24.69 -3.96
CA SER A 152 -18.66 -24.54 -5.39
C SER A 152 -18.22 -23.12 -5.82
N PHE A 153 -18.49 -22.08 -4.99
CA PHE A 153 -18.16 -20.66 -5.24
C PHE A 153 -18.61 -20.15 -6.61
N GLU A 154 -19.85 -20.45 -6.97
CA GLU A 154 -20.50 -20.02 -8.20
C GLU A 154 -21.35 -18.76 -8.00
N SER A 155 -21.60 -18.37 -6.75
CA SER A 155 -22.40 -17.19 -6.43
C SER A 155 -21.72 -16.25 -5.41
N PRO A 156 -21.98 -14.93 -5.46
CA PRO A 156 -21.52 -13.97 -4.46
C PRO A 156 -21.85 -14.37 -3.01
N GLN A 157 -22.98 -15.03 -2.79
CA GLN A 157 -23.44 -15.50 -1.48
C GLN A 157 -22.56 -16.63 -0.93
N GLU A 158 -22.06 -17.51 -1.81
CA GLU A 158 -21.13 -18.58 -1.43
C GLU A 158 -19.76 -18.03 -1.02
N TYR A 159 -19.31 -16.91 -1.58
CA TYR A 159 -18.08 -16.26 -1.12
C TYR A 159 -18.17 -15.81 0.34
N ALA A 160 -19.36 -15.47 0.85
CA ALA A 160 -19.54 -15.15 2.26
C ALA A 160 -19.28 -16.37 3.18
N ILE A 161 -19.35 -17.61 2.66
CA ILE A 161 -19.01 -18.83 3.40
C ILE A 161 -17.51 -18.87 3.68
N ALA A 162 -16.67 -18.57 2.69
CA ALA A 162 -15.22 -18.50 2.88
C ALA A 162 -14.85 -17.42 3.91
N TYR A 163 -15.50 -16.26 3.85
CA TYR A 163 -15.29 -15.18 4.82
C TYR A 163 -15.71 -15.59 6.25
N LYS A 164 -16.87 -16.23 6.42
CA LYS A 164 -17.30 -16.73 7.72
C LYS A 164 -16.37 -17.82 8.25
N ALA A 165 -15.91 -18.72 7.38
CA ALA A 165 -14.93 -19.74 7.74
C ALA A 165 -13.59 -19.12 8.18
N TRP A 166 -13.14 -18.06 7.51
CA TRP A 166 -11.99 -17.25 7.95
C TRP A 166 -12.22 -16.72 9.37
N GLN A 167 -13.31 -15.98 9.58
CA GLN A 167 -13.64 -15.36 10.87
C GLN A 167 -13.73 -16.39 11.99
N GLN A 168 -14.45 -17.50 11.77
CA GLN A 168 -14.60 -18.58 12.75
C GLN A 168 -13.25 -19.22 13.09
N SER A 169 -12.42 -19.49 12.07
CA SER A 169 -11.12 -20.12 12.30
C SER A 169 -10.18 -19.20 13.07
N VAL A 170 -10.21 -17.89 12.81
CA VAL A 170 -9.47 -16.87 13.56
C VAL A 170 -9.97 -16.76 15.00
N GLN A 171 -11.28 -16.72 15.22
CA GLN A 171 -11.88 -16.65 16.55
C GLN A 171 -11.61 -17.90 17.39
N ALA A 172 -11.47 -19.06 16.75
CA ALA A 172 -11.13 -20.32 17.42
C ALA A 172 -9.65 -20.42 17.83
N THR A 173 -8.80 -19.47 17.43
CA THR A 173 -7.39 -19.47 17.82
C THR A 173 -7.23 -19.13 19.31
N LYS A 174 -6.09 -19.51 19.90
CA LYS A 174 -5.75 -19.12 21.28
C LYS A 174 -5.27 -17.67 21.41
N ALA A 175 -5.20 -16.94 20.29
CA ALA A 175 -4.71 -15.58 20.29
C ALA A 175 -5.49 -14.68 19.30
N PRO A 176 -6.83 -14.62 19.39
CA PRO A 176 -7.66 -13.86 18.48
C PRO A 176 -7.37 -12.35 18.55
N GLN A 177 -6.83 -11.87 19.67
CA GLN A 177 -6.45 -10.46 19.86
C GLN A 177 -5.40 -9.97 18.84
N TYR A 178 -4.67 -10.88 18.21
CA TYR A 178 -3.72 -10.51 17.16
C TYR A 178 -4.38 -10.31 15.79
N PHE A 179 -5.58 -10.85 15.60
CA PHE A 179 -6.34 -10.77 14.37
C PHE A 179 -7.60 -9.94 14.62
N ALA A 180 -7.39 -8.65 14.93
CA ALA A 180 -8.51 -7.73 15.06
C ALA A 180 -9.29 -7.69 13.74
N ASN A 181 -10.57 -8.04 13.80
CA ASN A 181 -11.47 -7.85 12.67
C ASN A 181 -12.21 -6.53 12.89
N PRO A 182 -12.03 -5.51 12.02
CA PRO A 182 -12.73 -4.24 12.16
C PRO A 182 -14.25 -4.39 12.34
N SER A 183 -14.89 -5.37 11.69
CA SER A 183 -16.35 -5.57 11.83
C SER A 183 -16.80 -6.06 13.20
N GLN A 184 -15.88 -6.39 14.12
CA GLN A 184 -16.20 -6.68 15.52
C GLN A 184 -16.40 -5.40 16.36
N PHE A 185 -16.00 -4.24 15.84
CA PHE A 185 -16.27 -2.97 16.49
C PHE A 185 -17.68 -2.50 16.12
N PRO A 186 -18.54 -2.09 17.09
CA PRO A 186 -19.94 -1.73 16.83
C PRO A 186 -20.15 -0.63 15.79
N THR A 187 -19.14 0.20 15.56
CA THR A 187 -19.17 1.34 14.64
C THR A 187 -18.76 1.00 13.21
N ILE A 188 -18.33 -0.24 12.95
CA ILE A 188 -17.79 -0.66 11.65
C ILE A 188 -18.71 -1.72 11.03
N THR A 189 -19.26 -1.41 9.87
CA THR A 189 -20.16 -2.30 9.13
C THR A 189 -19.42 -3.54 8.63
N ASP A 190 -19.98 -4.73 8.87
CA ASP A 190 -19.52 -5.96 8.21
C ASP A 190 -19.97 -5.96 6.75
N HIS A 191 -19.13 -5.42 5.87
CA HIS A 191 -19.45 -5.26 4.46
C HIS A 191 -19.67 -6.59 3.71
N VAL A 192 -19.09 -7.68 4.20
CA VAL A 192 -19.21 -9.00 3.54
C VAL A 192 -20.52 -9.66 3.95
N SER A 193 -20.81 -9.74 5.26
CA SER A 193 -22.02 -10.42 5.74
C SER A 193 -23.31 -9.68 5.38
N THR A 194 -23.25 -8.35 5.25
CA THR A 194 -24.39 -7.51 4.84
C THR A 194 -24.57 -7.40 3.33
N GLY A 195 -23.62 -7.92 2.54
CA GLY A 195 -23.62 -7.75 1.08
C GLY A 195 -23.29 -6.31 0.64
N HIS A 196 -23.00 -5.39 1.56
CA HIS A 196 -22.75 -3.99 1.25
C HIS A 196 -21.56 -3.78 0.32
N TRP A 197 -20.61 -4.72 0.27
CA TRP A 197 -19.48 -4.71 -0.68
C TRP A 197 -19.90 -4.65 -2.16
N GLN A 198 -21.14 -5.05 -2.49
CA GLN A 198 -21.68 -5.02 -3.85
C GLN A 198 -22.24 -3.65 -4.23
N THR A 199 -22.41 -2.72 -3.29
CA THR A 199 -23.02 -1.41 -3.52
C THR A 199 -22.06 -0.44 -4.20
N ASP A 200 -22.61 0.57 -4.87
CA ASP A 200 -21.83 1.67 -5.46
C ASP A 200 -21.28 2.61 -4.40
N GLU A 201 -21.98 2.76 -3.28
CA GLU A 201 -21.52 3.51 -2.12
C GLU A 201 -20.23 2.89 -1.53
N ALA A 202 -20.24 1.59 -1.23
CA ALA A 202 -19.06 0.90 -0.69
C ALA A 202 -17.87 0.96 -1.64
N PHE A 203 -18.13 0.77 -2.94
CA PHE A 203 -17.13 0.96 -3.97
C PHE A 203 -16.59 2.40 -3.88
N THR A 204 -17.40 3.44 -4.03
CA THR A 204 -16.88 4.81 -4.05
C THR A 204 -16.14 5.20 -2.76
N GLN A 205 -16.68 4.89 -1.58
CA GLN A 205 -16.06 5.24 -0.30
C GLN A 205 -14.65 4.63 -0.13
N ARG A 206 -14.42 3.41 -0.63
CA ARG A 206 -13.08 2.77 -0.57
C ARG A 206 -11.98 3.56 -1.28
N ARG A 207 -12.32 4.44 -2.23
CA ARG A 207 -11.35 5.32 -2.92
C ARG A 207 -10.91 6.49 -2.05
N LEU A 208 -11.63 6.75 -0.96
CA LEU A 208 -11.39 7.87 -0.05
C LEU A 208 -10.85 7.39 1.30
N THR A 209 -11.37 6.26 1.80
CA THR A 209 -11.09 5.76 3.16
C THR A 209 -10.75 4.27 3.20
N GLY A 210 -10.68 3.61 2.04
CA GLY A 210 -10.36 2.19 1.96
C GLY A 210 -8.89 1.89 2.16
N GLN A 211 -8.49 0.68 1.76
CA GLN A 211 -7.10 0.22 1.82
C GLN A 211 -6.15 1.05 0.96
N CYS A 212 -6.69 1.74 -0.05
CA CYS A 212 -5.86 2.43 -1.02
C CYS A 212 -6.44 3.74 -1.57
N PRO A 213 -6.51 4.78 -0.74
CA PRO A 213 -7.07 6.07 -1.11
C PRO A 213 -6.05 6.94 -1.89
N TYR A 214 -5.30 6.36 -2.81
CA TYR A 214 -4.14 6.99 -3.45
C TYR A 214 -4.38 7.41 -4.91
N PHE A 215 -5.49 7.06 -5.56
CA PHE A 215 -5.56 7.18 -7.04
C PHE A 215 -6.67 8.06 -7.58
N LEU A 216 -7.63 8.44 -6.74
CA LEU A 216 -8.68 9.31 -7.18
C LEU A 216 -8.10 10.70 -7.49
N LYS A 217 -8.32 11.17 -8.71
CA LYS A 217 -7.88 12.49 -9.18
C LYS A 217 -9.07 13.21 -9.79
N LYS A 218 -9.21 14.51 -9.52
CA LYS A 218 -10.12 15.36 -10.26
C LYS A 218 -9.64 15.51 -11.70
N VAL A 219 -10.58 15.53 -12.65
CA VAL A 219 -10.28 15.86 -14.04
C VAL A 219 -10.19 17.37 -14.19
N VAL A 220 -9.14 17.84 -14.86
CA VAL A 220 -8.84 19.27 -15.03
C VAL A 220 -8.58 19.59 -16.49
N ASP A 221 -8.97 20.79 -16.91
CA ASP A 221 -8.75 21.31 -18.27
C ASP A 221 -7.55 22.28 -18.32
N ASP A 222 -7.26 22.97 -17.22
CA ASP A 222 -6.11 23.87 -17.13
C ASP A 222 -4.80 23.08 -16.93
N GLU A 223 -3.79 23.34 -17.76
CA GLU A 223 -2.45 22.74 -17.67
C GLU A 223 -1.73 23.09 -16.35
N ASP A 224 -2.04 24.25 -15.76
CA ASP A 224 -1.44 24.67 -14.48
C ASP A 224 -2.11 24.00 -13.27
N ASP A 225 -3.30 23.42 -13.45
CA ASP A 225 -4.03 22.75 -12.38
C ASP A 225 -3.49 21.34 -12.11
N LYS A 226 -3.41 20.98 -10.82
CA LYS A 226 -2.97 19.66 -10.42
C LYS A 226 -4.13 18.66 -10.49
N GLY A 227 -4.10 17.71 -11.41
CA GLY A 227 -5.15 16.70 -11.52
C GLY A 227 -4.86 15.62 -12.54
N TYR A 228 -5.91 15.07 -13.11
CA TYR A 228 -5.85 14.25 -14.32
C TYR A 228 -6.26 15.15 -15.50
N HIS A 229 -5.33 15.48 -16.39
CA HIS A 229 -5.63 16.39 -17.49
C HIS A 229 -6.58 15.73 -18.50
N VAL A 230 -7.57 16.49 -18.97
CA VAL A 230 -8.56 15.99 -19.93
C VAL A 230 -7.91 15.53 -21.23
N ASP A 231 -6.83 16.18 -21.66
CA ASP A 231 -6.09 15.84 -22.87
C ASP A 231 -5.33 14.51 -22.76
N ASP A 232 -4.95 14.11 -21.54
CA ASP A 232 -4.39 12.78 -21.27
C ASP A 232 -5.49 11.72 -21.16
N LEU A 233 -6.72 12.11 -20.81
CA LEU A 233 -7.84 11.20 -20.59
C LEU A 233 -8.54 10.84 -21.90
N LYS A 234 -8.89 11.84 -22.73
CA LYS A 234 -9.63 11.68 -23.99
C LYS A 234 -9.08 10.58 -24.92
N PRO A 235 -7.75 10.42 -25.12
CA PRO A 235 -7.20 9.38 -25.99
C PRO A 235 -7.40 7.95 -25.45
N LEU A 236 -7.66 7.81 -24.15
CA LEU A 236 -7.80 6.52 -23.47
C LEU A 236 -9.26 6.08 -23.35
N VAL A 237 -10.20 7.01 -23.41
CA VAL A 237 -11.62 6.77 -23.14
C VAL A 237 -12.38 6.49 -24.42
N ASN A 238 -13.39 5.64 -24.31
CA ASN A 238 -14.31 5.33 -25.39
C ASN A 238 -14.98 6.61 -25.90
N THR A 239 -14.78 6.90 -27.20
CA THR A 239 -15.20 8.16 -27.82
C THR A 239 -16.69 8.40 -27.66
N LYS A 240 -17.51 7.37 -27.91
CA LYS A 240 -18.97 7.49 -27.79
C LYS A 240 -19.40 7.73 -26.35
N PHE A 241 -18.75 7.06 -25.40
CA PHE A 241 -19.01 7.32 -23.99
C PHE A 241 -18.64 8.75 -23.63
N PHE A 242 -17.48 9.24 -24.06
CA PHE A 242 -17.03 10.59 -23.72
C PHE A 242 -17.97 11.66 -24.28
N GLU A 243 -18.45 11.50 -25.52
CA GLU A 243 -19.27 12.49 -26.22
C GLU A 243 -20.77 12.45 -25.87
N ASP A 244 -21.33 11.25 -25.65
CA ASP A 244 -22.79 11.06 -25.57
C ASP A 244 -23.31 10.69 -24.17
N PHE A 245 -22.43 10.41 -23.20
CA PHE A 245 -22.87 9.87 -21.90
C PHE A 245 -23.31 10.95 -20.92
N GLU A 246 -24.53 10.77 -20.40
CA GLU A 246 -25.10 11.57 -19.31
C GLU A 246 -24.85 10.87 -17.96
N MET A 247 -23.98 11.44 -17.14
CA MET A 247 -23.62 10.91 -15.82
C MET A 247 -24.73 11.18 -14.81
N LYS A 248 -25.48 10.13 -14.48
CA LYS A 248 -26.51 10.18 -13.44
C LYS A 248 -25.88 10.06 -12.05
N TYR A 249 -26.16 11.02 -11.18
CA TYR A 249 -25.71 11.00 -9.78
C TYR A 249 -26.86 11.09 -8.77
N SER A 250 -28.09 11.23 -9.26
CA SER A 250 -29.30 11.06 -8.48
C SER A 250 -30.41 10.46 -9.36
N ALA A 251 -31.58 10.19 -8.78
CA ALA A 251 -32.71 9.66 -9.52
C ALA A 251 -33.26 10.63 -10.59
N THR A 252 -33.00 11.93 -10.43
CA THR A 252 -33.57 12.99 -11.26
C THR A 252 -32.54 13.86 -11.96
N GLU A 253 -31.26 13.74 -11.61
CA GLU A 253 -30.20 14.63 -12.10
C GLU A 253 -29.15 13.85 -12.88
N SER A 254 -28.76 14.43 -14.02
CA SER A 254 -27.63 14.01 -14.83
C SER A 254 -26.82 15.22 -15.27
N VAL A 255 -25.58 14.97 -15.68
CA VAL A 255 -24.70 15.98 -16.24
C VAL A 255 -23.83 15.34 -17.32
N SER A 256 -23.55 16.06 -18.40
CA SER A 256 -22.60 15.60 -19.41
C SER A 256 -21.18 15.56 -18.85
N ILE A 257 -20.28 14.84 -19.53
CA ILE A 257 -18.87 14.74 -19.12
C ILE A 257 -18.19 16.11 -19.18
N GLU A 258 -18.41 16.86 -20.25
CA GLU A 258 -17.85 18.20 -20.43
C GLU A 258 -18.31 19.15 -19.32
N GLN A 259 -19.61 19.19 -19.03
CA GLN A 259 -20.13 20.08 -17.99
C GLN A 259 -19.60 19.68 -16.61
N ALA A 260 -19.46 18.39 -16.31
CA ALA A 260 -18.87 17.94 -15.05
C ALA A 260 -17.38 18.28 -14.92
N ILE A 261 -16.64 18.37 -16.03
CA ILE A 261 -15.25 18.85 -16.03
C ILE A 261 -15.23 20.35 -15.76
N GLU A 262 -16.06 21.13 -16.46
CA GLU A 262 -16.18 22.58 -16.28
C GLU A 262 -16.58 22.96 -14.85
N ASP A 263 -17.57 22.26 -14.29
CA ASP A 263 -18.01 22.43 -12.90
C ASP A 263 -16.99 21.88 -11.89
N GLY A 264 -15.99 21.15 -12.38
CA GLY A 264 -14.95 20.56 -11.56
C GLY A 264 -15.45 19.47 -10.62
N ARG A 265 -16.46 18.72 -11.08
CA ARG A 265 -17.17 17.64 -10.39
C ARG A 265 -16.72 16.24 -10.84
N LEU A 266 -16.02 16.12 -11.97
CA LEU A 266 -15.56 14.83 -12.49
C LEU A 266 -14.26 14.37 -11.81
N PHE A 267 -14.23 13.12 -11.38
CA PHE A 267 -13.09 12.42 -10.83
C PHE A 267 -12.86 11.11 -11.57
N VAL A 268 -11.60 10.72 -11.68
CA VAL A 268 -11.19 9.45 -12.28
C VAL A 268 -10.26 8.70 -11.36
N LEU A 269 -10.42 7.37 -11.36
CA LEU A 269 -9.42 6.43 -10.89
C LEU A 269 -8.89 5.69 -12.11
N HIS A 270 -7.62 5.93 -12.44
CA HIS A 270 -6.91 5.23 -13.51
C HIS A 270 -5.49 4.91 -13.05
N ILE A 271 -5.07 3.68 -13.31
CA ILE A 271 -3.76 3.15 -12.90
C ILE A 271 -2.94 2.83 -14.16
N PRO A 272 -2.28 3.84 -14.77
CA PRO A 272 -1.60 3.68 -16.05
C PRO A 272 -0.45 2.66 -16.01
N GLU A 273 0.14 2.42 -14.85
CA GLU A 273 1.22 1.44 -14.69
C GLU A 273 0.75 0.00 -14.89
N MET A 274 -0.55 -0.25 -14.85
CA MET A 274 -1.14 -1.56 -15.17
C MET A 274 -1.26 -1.78 -16.68
N VAL A 275 -1.09 -0.74 -17.52
CA VAL A 275 -1.17 -0.86 -18.97
C VAL A 275 -0.02 -1.70 -19.50
N GLY A 276 -0.36 -2.77 -20.23
CA GLY A 276 0.62 -3.64 -20.87
C GLY A 276 1.24 -4.69 -19.93
N ILE A 277 0.86 -4.73 -18.65
CA ILE A 277 1.25 -5.85 -17.78
C ILE A 277 0.54 -7.12 -18.24
N LYS A 278 1.31 -8.17 -18.51
CA LYS A 278 0.80 -9.46 -18.98
C LYS A 278 0.64 -10.43 -17.83
N ASN A 279 -0.30 -11.35 -17.98
CA ASN A 279 -0.42 -12.48 -17.08
C ASN A 279 0.78 -13.43 -17.20
N VAL A 280 1.11 -14.07 -16.08
CA VAL A 280 1.97 -15.26 -16.08
C VAL A 280 1.14 -16.51 -16.43
N PRO A 281 1.79 -17.63 -16.79
CA PRO A 281 1.09 -18.91 -16.91
C PRO A 281 0.34 -19.24 -15.62
N ASP A 282 -0.90 -19.71 -15.77
CA ASP A 282 -1.74 -20.09 -14.64
C ASP A 282 -1.17 -21.34 -13.95
N VAL A 283 -0.60 -21.14 -12.76
CA VAL A 283 0.02 -22.20 -11.94
C VAL A 283 -1.02 -23.20 -11.39
N PHE A 284 -2.31 -22.88 -11.47
CA PHE A 284 -3.42 -23.73 -11.03
C PHE A 284 -4.18 -24.39 -12.18
N ALA A 285 -3.89 -24.06 -13.44
CA ALA A 285 -4.55 -24.67 -14.60
C ALA A 285 -4.55 -26.22 -14.58
N PRO A 286 -3.46 -26.92 -14.14
CA PRO A 286 -3.50 -28.38 -14.04
C PRO A 286 -4.47 -28.93 -12.97
N LEU A 287 -4.83 -28.11 -11.98
CA LEU A 287 -5.66 -28.50 -10.84
C LEU A 287 -7.12 -28.07 -10.99
N LEU A 288 -7.39 -27.07 -11.84
CA LEU A 288 -8.70 -26.46 -12.02
C LEU A 288 -9.09 -26.59 -13.48
N GLN A 289 -9.65 -27.74 -13.83
CA GLN A 289 -10.27 -27.93 -15.15
C GLN A 289 -11.42 -26.92 -15.29
N ASP A 290 -11.51 -26.25 -16.43
CA ASP A 290 -12.55 -25.25 -16.78
C ASP A 290 -12.48 -23.86 -16.13
N ARG A 291 -11.39 -23.51 -15.43
CA ARG A 291 -11.12 -22.11 -15.05
C ARG A 291 -9.98 -21.51 -15.87
N LYS A 292 -10.18 -20.27 -16.31
CA LYS A 292 -9.15 -19.47 -16.98
C LYS A 292 -8.77 -18.32 -16.07
N LEU A 293 -7.47 -18.13 -15.86
CA LEU A 293 -6.94 -16.93 -15.23
C LEU A 293 -7.44 -15.68 -15.99
N ALA A 294 -8.08 -14.76 -15.28
CA ALA A 294 -8.56 -13.51 -15.86
C ALA A 294 -7.38 -12.64 -16.29
N ASP A 295 -7.50 -12.01 -17.46
CA ASP A 295 -6.48 -11.09 -17.94
C ASP A 295 -6.37 -9.89 -17.00
N VAL A 296 -5.14 -9.46 -16.73
CA VAL A 296 -4.86 -8.25 -15.95
C VAL A 296 -5.41 -7.04 -16.72
N LYS A 297 -6.10 -6.15 -16.00
CA LYS A 297 -6.76 -4.98 -16.56
C LYS A 297 -6.17 -3.69 -15.99
N SER A 298 -6.35 -2.59 -16.72
CA SER A 298 -6.11 -1.23 -16.23
C SER A 298 -7.40 -0.41 -16.41
N PRO A 299 -8.38 -0.56 -15.50
CA PRO A 299 -9.66 0.11 -15.64
C PRO A 299 -9.56 1.63 -15.44
N ILE A 300 -10.45 2.37 -16.10
CA ILE A 300 -10.75 3.77 -15.82
C ILE A 300 -12.12 3.81 -15.16
N SER A 301 -12.18 4.15 -13.87
CA SER A 301 -13.45 4.36 -13.16
C SER A 301 -13.76 5.85 -13.10
N PHE A 302 -14.98 6.22 -13.52
CA PHE A 302 -15.48 7.59 -13.52
C PHE A 302 -16.38 7.81 -12.33
N PHE A 303 -16.18 8.95 -11.69
CA PHE A 303 -16.98 9.37 -10.55
C PHE A 303 -17.39 10.83 -10.70
N VAL A 304 -18.58 11.17 -10.26
CA VAL A 304 -19.07 12.55 -10.24
C VAL A 304 -19.45 12.93 -8.83
N LEU A 305 -19.05 14.14 -8.41
CA LEU A 305 -19.47 14.72 -7.15
C LEU A 305 -20.91 15.21 -7.29
N GLY A 306 -21.84 14.63 -6.55
CA GLY A 306 -23.25 15.03 -6.50
C GLY A 306 -23.48 16.31 -5.70
N ASP A 307 -24.67 16.88 -5.83
CA ASP A 307 -25.11 18.06 -5.06
C ASP A 307 -25.30 17.74 -3.58
N ASP A 308 -25.46 16.46 -3.24
CA ASP A 308 -25.44 15.91 -1.89
C ASP A 308 -24.05 15.94 -1.24
N GLY A 309 -23.01 16.35 -1.98
CA GLY A 309 -21.63 16.37 -1.54
C GLY A 309 -21.00 14.97 -1.48
N LEU A 310 -21.65 13.96 -2.07
CA LEU A 310 -21.14 12.60 -2.14
C LEU A 310 -20.59 12.31 -3.53
N LEU A 311 -19.56 11.47 -3.56
CA LEU A 311 -19.00 11.00 -4.81
C LEU A 311 -19.76 9.75 -5.26
N HIS A 312 -20.16 9.71 -6.52
CA HIS A 312 -20.93 8.62 -7.13
C HIS A 312 -20.12 8.00 -8.26
N VAL A 313 -19.94 6.68 -8.25
CA VAL A 313 -19.38 5.97 -9.41
C VAL A 313 -20.45 5.88 -10.49
N VAL A 314 -20.12 6.27 -11.72
CA VAL A 314 -21.10 6.36 -12.82
C VAL A 314 -20.77 5.46 -13.99
N ALA A 315 -19.50 5.13 -14.17
CA ALA A 315 -19.05 4.27 -15.26
C ALA A 315 -17.68 3.66 -14.96
N ILE A 316 -17.42 2.50 -15.56
CA ILE A 316 -16.11 1.84 -15.52
C ILE A 316 -15.78 1.33 -16.92
N GLN A 317 -14.71 1.85 -17.49
CA GLN A 317 -14.12 1.30 -18.70
C GLN A 317 -13.04 0.29 -18.31
N ARG A 318 -13.13 -0.96 -18.79
CA ARG A 318 -12.27 -2.06 -18.31
C ARG A 318 -10.81 -1.98 -18.78
N ASN A 319 -10.52 -1.30 -19.89
CA ASN A 319 -9.16 -1.04 -20.38
C ASN A 319 -9.04 0.38 -20.95
N PRO A 320 -7.86 1.02 -20.94
CA PRO A 320 -7.70 2.40 -21.35
C PRO A 320 -7.46 2.51 -22.87
N VAL A 321 -8.43 2.04 -23.65
CA VAL A 321 -8.44 2.13 -25.12
C VAL A 321 -9.83 2.57 -25.59
N GLN A 322 -9.90 3.38 -26.64
CA GLN A 322 -11.14 3.99 -27.14
C GLN A 322 -12.21 3.00 -27.61
N THR A 323 -11.84 1.75 -27.86
CA THR A 323 -12.76 0.68 -28.26
C THR A 323 -13.21 -0.21 -27.10
N SER A 324 -12.68 0.01 -25.89
CA SER A 324 -13.09 -0.76 -24.71
C SER A 324 -14.54 -0.47 -24.38
N GLU A 325 -15.28 -1.52 -24.00
CA GLU A 325 -16.61 -1.38 -23.44
C GLU A 325 -16.57 -0.58 -22.14
N VAL A 326 -17.64 0.17 -21.91
CA VAL A 326 -17.88 0.95 -20.70
C VAL A 326 -19.11 0.39 -20.01
N ASP A 327 -18.92 -0.09 -18.79
CA ASP A 327 -19.98 -0.60 -17.94
C ASP A 327 -20.55 0.52 -17.07
N THR A 328 -21.87 0.52 -16.89
CA THR A 328 -22.60 1.46 -16.02
C THR A 328 -23.44 0.67 -15.02
N SER A 329 -24.14 1.34 -14.10
CA SER A 329 -24.99 0.67 -13.09
C SER A 329 -26.07 -0.23 -13.69
N GLU A 330 -26.51 0.03 -14.92
CA GLU A 330 -27.51 -0.75 -15.66
C GLU A 330 -26.90 -1.95 -16.43
N SER A 331 -25.58 -2.01 -16.54
CA SER A 331 -24.88 -3.08 -17.25
C SER A 331 -24.96 -4.40 -16.45
N SER A 332 -25.22 -5.52 -17.14
CA SER A 332 -25.17 -6.85 -16.51
C SER A 332 -23.78 -7.21 -15.96
N ASN A 333 -22.73 -6.56 -16.47
CA ASN A 333 -21.35 -6.73 -16.05
C ASN A 333 -20.91 -5.73 -14.97
N TRP A 334 -21.81 -4.89 -14.43
CA TRP A 334 -21.44 -3.81 -13.51
C TRP A 334 -20.63 -4.29 -12.31
N LEU A 335 -21.09 -5.38 -11.67
CA LEU A 335 -20.40 -5.96 -10.52
C LEU A 335 -19.02 -6.54 -10.92
N LEU A 336 -18.91 -7.12 -12.12
CA LEU A 336 -17.63 -7.61 -12.65
C LEU A 336 -16.65 -6.46 -12.90
N ALA A 337 -17.10 -5.37 -13.53
CA ALA A 337 -16.30 -4.18 -13.79
C ALA A 337 -15.77 -3.56 -12.48
N LYS A 338 -16.62 -3.48 -11.44
CA LYS A 338 -16.19 -3.07 -10.10
C LYS A 338 -15.15 -4.02 -9.51
N GLY A 339 -15.37 -5.33 -9.63
CA GLY A 339 -14.42 -6.34 -9.19
C GLY A 339 -13.05 -6.21 -9.86
N GLU A 340 -13.00 -5.95 -11.17
CA GLU A 340 -11.74 -5.73 -11.88
C GLU A 340 -11.03 -4.43 -11.47
N ALA A 341 -11.78 -3.35 -11.25
CA ALA A 341 -11.22 -2.11 -10.71
C ALA A 341 -10.65 -2.32 -9.30
N GLU A 342 -11.31 -3.11 -8.45
CA GLU A 342 -10.79 -3.51 -7.13
C GLU A 342 -9.53 -4.37 -7.25
N MET A 343 -9.50 -5.36 -8.14
CA MET A 343 -8.31 -6.21 -8.34
C MET A 343 -7.10 -5.43 -8.85
N ALA A 344 -7.31 -4.54 -9.82
CA ALA A 344 -6.25 -3.67 -10.34
C ALA A 344 -5.73 -2.71 -9.25
N SER A 345 -6.65 -2.15 -8.46
CA SER A 345 -6.30 -1.33 -7.30
C SER A 345 -5.50 -2.14 -6.29
N ASP A 346 -6.00 -3.29 -5.81
CA ASP A 346 -5.33 -4.10 -4.79
C ASP A 346 -3.90 -4.48 -5.20
N LEU A 347 -3.69 -5.00 -6.41
CA LEU A 347 -2.36 -5.33 -6.89
C LEU A 347 -1.43 -4.12 -6.88
N TYR A 348 -1.87 -2.99 -7.44
CA TYR A 348 -1.08 -1.77 -7.43
C TYR A 348 -0.75 -1.31 -6.00
N CYS A 349 -1.73 -1.37 -5.10
CA CYS A 349 -1.56 -0.96 -3.72
C CYS A 349 -0.61 -1.86 -2.96
N GLN A 350 -0.70 -3.18 -3.14
CA GLN A 350 0.18 -4.12 -2.45
C GLN A 350 1.60 -4.08 -3.01
N ALA A 351 1.75 -4.06 -4.33
CA ALA A 351 3.04 -4.06 -4.99
C ALA A 351 3.72 -2.69 -4.94
N LYS A 352 3.10 -1.68 -5.56
CA LYS A 352 3.72 -0.37 -5.75
C LYS A 352 3.72 0.45 -4.47
N ILE A 353 2.55 0.67 -3.85
CA ILE A 353 2.44 1.56 -2.69
C ILE A 353 2.96 0.90 -1.40
N HIS A 354 2.42 -0.24 -1.03
CA HIS A 354 2.73 -0.89 0.26
C HIS A 354 4.15 -1.44 0.26
N LEU A 355 4.49 -2.37 -0.63
CA LEU A 355 5.84 -2.92 -0.66
C LEU A 355 6.87 -1.90 -1.16
N GLY A 356 6.63 -1.33 -2.34
CA GLY A 356 7.55 -0.40 -3.00
C GLY A 356 7.75 0.90 -2.24
N GLU A 357 6.67 1.60 -1.91
CA GLU A 357 6.76 2.93 -1.30
C GLU A 357 6.82 2.93 0.24
N VAL A 358 6.22 1.97 0.93
CA VAL A 358 6.27 1.96 2.41
C VAL A 358 7.45 1.12 2.90
N HIS A 359 7.48 -0.18 2.58
CA HIS A 359 8.46 -1.09 3.18
C HIS A 359 9.89 -0.81 2.73
N PHE A 360 10.16 -0.69 1.43
CA PHE A 360 11.53 -0.47 0.95
C PHE A 360 12.10 0.85 1.44
N VAL A 361 11.30 1.91 1.44
CA VAL A 361 11.76 3.23 1.87
C VAL A 361 11.95 3.31 3.37
N SER A 362 11.01 2.76 4.14
CA SER A 362 11.17 2.66 5.60
C SER A 362 12.43 1.87 5.95
N THR A 363 12.71 0.78 5.22
CA THR A 363 13.92 -0.03 5.41
C THR A 363 15.21 0.80 5.24
N ILE A 364 15.26 1.71 4.25
CA ILE A 364 16.44 2.59 4.07
C ILE A 364 16.65 3.50 5.27
N TYR A 365 15.58 4.15 5.76
CA TYR A 365 15.68 5.00 6.94
C TYR A 365 16.10 4.19 8.17
N CYS A 366 15.50 3.01 8.33
CA CYS A 366 15.72 2.13 9.45
C CYS A 366 17.13 1.52 9.47
N LEU A 367 17.71 1.20 8.31
CA LEU A 367 19.11 0.81 8.20
C LEU A 367 20.04 1.99 8.43
N SER A 368 19.70 3.17 7.90
CA SER A 368 20.54 4.36 7.98
C SER A 368 20.78 4.81 9.42
N PHE A 369 19.72 4.95 10.24
CA PHE A 369 19.94 5.40 11.62
C PHE A 369 20.72 4.36 12.43
N ARG A 370 20.46 3.06 12.23
CA ARG A 370 21.16 1.96 12.91
C ARG A 370 22.65 1.93 12.56
N ARG A 371 23.03 2.26 11.33
CA ARG A 371 24.43 2.30 10.87
C ARG A 371 25.19 3.56 11.29
N HIS A 372 24.50 4.66 11.55
CA HIS A 372 25.14 5.97 11.67
C HIS A 372 24.95 6.64 13.04
N LEU A 373 23.99 6.19 13.84
CA LEU A 373 23.75 6.68 15.18
C LEU A 373 24.19 5.64 16.21
N SER A 374 24.83 6.11 17.28
CA SER A 374 25.03 5.26 18.45
C SER A 374 23.71 5.04 19.17
N THR A 375 23.56 3.89 19.82
CA THR A 375 22.47 3.55 20.75
C THR A 375 22.25 4.60 21.83
N LYS A 376 23.28 5.40 22.15
CA LYS A 376 23.23 6.52 23.11
C LYS A 376 22.77 7.85 22.50
N HIS A 377 22.51 7.91 21.20
CA HIS A 377 22.08 9.12 20.51
C HIS A 377 20.58 9.35 20.69
N PRO A 378 20.09 10.56 21.02
CA PRO A 378 18.65 10.80 21.20
C PRO A 378 17.81 10.40 19.98
N LEU A 379 18.28 10.71 18.77
CA LEU A 379 17.59 10.27 17.55
C LEU A 379 17.57 8.75 17.38
N TYR A 380 18.54 8.00 17.92
CA TYR A 380 18.47 6.55 17.88
C TYR A 380 17.29 6.06 18.74
N ASP A 381 17.13 6.64 19.93
CA ASP A 381 16.03 6.33 20.84
C ASP A 381 14.66 6.64 20.22
N PHE A 382 14.57 7.74 19.47
CA PHE A 382 13.38 8.08 18.70
C PHE A 382 13.12 7.08 17.55
N PHE A 383 14.11 6.88 16.67
CA PHE A 383 13.91 6.07 15.47
C PHE A 383 13.72 4.59 15.75
N LYS A 384 14.31 4.02 16.80
CA LYS A 384 14.16 2.59 17.10
C LYS A 384 12.70 2.19 17.24
N HIS A 385 11.85 3.04 17.83
CA HIS A 385 10.42 2.77 17.99
C HIS A 385 9.63 2.84 16.68
N HIS A 386 10.00 3.74 15.77
CA HIS A 386 9.37 3.83 14.44
C HIS A 386 9.89 2.79 13.44
N CYS A 387 11.03 2.17 13.74
CA CYS A 387 11.71 1.20 12.89
C CYS A 387 11.71 -0.21 13.46
N GLU A 388 10.89 -0.44 14.48
CA GLU A 388 10.68 -1.75 15.06
C GLU A 388 10.08 -2.70 14.04
N GLY A 389 10.65 -3.89 13.92
CA GLY A 389 10.11 -4.92 13.05
C GLY A 389 10.28 -4.64 11.56
N THR A 390 10.53 -3.39 11.12
CA THR A 390 10.67 -3.05 9.69
C THR A 390 11.75 -3.88 8.99
N VAL A 391 12.99 -3.84 9.49
CA VAL A 391 14.11 -4.57 8.88
C VAL A 391 13.97 -6.09 9.09
N PRO A 392 13.66 -6.60 10.30
CA PRO A 392 13.40 -8.04 10.48
C PRO A 392 12.28 -8.57 9.59
N HIS A 393 11.18 -7.84 9.45
CA HIS A 393 10.02 -8.27 8.67
C HIS A 393 10.38 -8.39 7.19
N ILE A 394 10.85 -7.31 6.58
CA ILE A 394 11.15 -7.31 5.15
C ILE A 394 12.21 -8.37 4.82
N THR A 395 13.23 -8.52 5.67
CA THR A 395 14.30 -9.51 5.43
C THR A 395 13.84 -10.95 5.60
N THR A 396 12.82 -11.21 6.42
CA THR A 396 12.35 -12.59 6.68
C THR A 396 11.17 -13.02 5.83
N VAL A 397 10.34 -12.08 5.36
CA VAL A 397 9.10 -12.36 4.65
C VAL A 397 9.27 -12.21 3.14
N PHE A 398 10.23 -11.41 2.66
CA PHE A 398 10.34 -11.06 1.24
C PHE A 398 10.37 -12.28 0.31
N GLU A 399 11.18 -13.30 0.59
CA GLU A 399 11.24 -14.50 -0.25
C GLU A 399 9.91 -15.24 -0.33
N THR A 400 9.14 -15.25 0.77
CA THR A 400 7.82 -15.89 0.83
C THR A 400 6.76 -15.14 0.03
N LEU A 401 7.08 -13.91 -0.41
CA LEU A 401 6.22 -13.06 -1.23
C LEU A 401 6.65 -13.06 -2.70
N THR A 402 7.95 -12.98 -2.98
CA THR A 402 8.44 -12.55 -4.31
C THR A 402 9.15 -13.64 -5.11
N THR A 403 9.44 -14.80 -4.52
CA THR A 403 10.05 -15.92 -5.27
C THR A 403 9.02 -16.62 -6.18
N PRO A 404 9.46 -17.33 -7.23
CA PRO A 404 8.55 -18.10 -8.07
C PRO A 404 7.71 -19.09 -7.24
N ASN A 405 6.40 -19.16 -7.49
CA ASN A 405 5.40 -19.94 -6.73
C ASN A 405 5.15 -19.48 -5.28
N ALA A 406 5.69 -18.33 -4.86
CA ALA A 406 5.40 -17.71 -3.58
C ALA A 406 4.09 -16.90 -3.61
N ALA A 407 3.74 -16.22 -2.51
CA ALA A 407 2.47 -15.51 -2.34
C ALA A 407 2.13 -14.57 -3.52
N GLY A 408 3.05 -13.70 -3.95
CA GLY A 408 2.84 -12.78 -5.06
C GLY A 408 2.68 -13.49 -6.41
N SER A 409 3.25 -14.68 -6.56
CA SER A 409 3.08 -15.52 -7.75
C SER A 409 1.71 -16.19 -7.82
N VAL A 410 1.08 -16.46 -6.67
CA VAL A 410 -0.14 -17.28 -6.62
C VAL A 410 -1.41 -16.46 -6.45
N ILE A 411 -1.34 -15.27 -5.85
CA ILE A 411 -2.52 -14.38 -5.75
C ILE A 411 -2.77 -13.65 -7.07
N TYR A 412 -1.72 -13.08 -7.65
CA TYR A 412 -1.86 -12.09 -8.70
C TYR A 412 -1.66 -12.71 -10.08
N GLY A 413 -2.54 -12.35 -11.02
CA GLY A 413 -2.44 -12.82 -12.40
C GLY A 413 -1.14 -12.39 -13.10
N THR A 414 -0.51 -11.32 -12.63
CA THR A 414 0.81 -10.82 -13.08
C THR A 414 1.99 -11.67 -12.59
N GLY A 415 1.72 -12.62 -11.70
CA GLY A 415 2.73 -13.40 -11.01
C GLY A 415 3.70 -12.56 -10.18
N ASN A 416 4.78 -13.20 -9.75
CA ASN A 416 5.79 -12.55 -8.93
C ASN A 416 6.58 -11.49 -9.70
N GLN A 417 6.81 -11.68 -11.01
CA GLN A 417 7.58 -10.72 -11.81
C GLN A 417 6.85 -9.39 -11.94
N GLY A 418 5.58 -9.37 -12.36
CA GLY A 418 4.85 -8.10 -12.47
C GLY A 418 4.65 -7.40 -11.12
N PHE A 419 4.49 -8.18 -10.04
CA PHE A 419 4.46 -7.65 -8.67
C PHE A 419 5.81 -6.99 -8.30
N LEU A 420 6.94 -7.62 -8.61
CA LEU A 420 8.27 -7.07 -8.38
C LEU A 420 8.54 -5.84 -9.25
N ASP A 421 8.17 -5.87 -10.53
CA ASP A 421 8.38 -4.77 -11.47
C ASP A 421 7.65 -3.49 -11.00
N LEU A 422 6.41 -3.62 -10.55
CA LEU A 422 5.64 -2.53 -9.94
C LEU A 422 6.33 -1.98 -8.68
N SER A 423 6.82 -2.87 -7.82
CA SER A 423 7.50 -2.50 -6.57
C SER A 423 8.84 -1.79 -6.84
N GLN A 424 9.61 -2.26 -7.81
CA GLN A 424 10.86 -1.65 -8.26
C GLN A 424 10.62 -0.27 -8.88
N LYS A 425 9.60 -0.17 -9.74
CA LYS A 425 9.21 1.08 -10.37
C LYS A 425 8.84 2.13 -9.32
N ALA A 426 8.07 1.77 -8.30
CA ALA A 426 7.79 2.65 -7.15
C ALA A 426 9.06 3.23 -6.53
N PHE A 427 10.04 2.36 -6.28
CA PHE A 427 11.28 2.76 -5.66
C PHE A 427 12.11 3.69 -6.56
N ALA A 428 12.19 3.37 -7.86
CA ALA A 428 12.98 4.12 -8.83
C ALA A 428 12.40 5.50 -9.17
N GLU A 429 11.08 5.63 -9.18
CA GLU A 429 10.38 6.89 -9.48
C GLU A 429 10.30 7.83 -8.29
N ARG A 430 10.73 7.38 -7.10
CA ARG A 430 10.51 8.13 -5.88
C ARG A 430 11.38 9.37 -5.78
N ASP A 431 10.73 10.48 -5.47
CA ASP A 431 11.37 11.71 -5.04
C ASP A 431 11.12 11.95 -3.54
N TYR A 432 12.05 12.60 -2.84
CA TYR A 432 11.85 12.99 -1.44
C TYR A 432 10.74 14.05 -1.31
N GLU A 433 10.70 15.01 -2.23
CA GLU A 433 9.74 16.13 -2.21
C GLU A 433 8.30 15.66 -2.48
N SER A 434 8.11 14.54 -3.18
CA SER A 434 6.79 13.97 -3.47
C SER A 434 6.14 13.23 -2.29
N ASN A 435 6.83 13.12 -1.14
CA ASN A 435 6.37 12.37 0.04
C ASN A 435 5.76 13.22 1.15
N THR A 436 5.66 14.54 0.97
CA THR A 436 4.90 15.34 1.94
C THR A 436 3.43 14.98 1.78
N TYR A 437 2.75 14.74 2.90
CA TYR A 437 1.33 14.42 2.87
C TYR A 437 0.52 15.55 2.23
N GLU A 438 0.93 16.81 2.44
CA GLU A 438 0.30 17.98 1.89
C GLU A 438 0.42 18.05 0.36
N ASP A 439 1.61 17.81 -0.21
CA ASP A 439 1.76 17.85 -1.65
C ASP A 439 1.11 16.63 -2.30
N PHE A 440 1.13 15.48 -1.63
CA PHE A 440 0.38 14.30 -2.01
C PHE A 440 -1.13 14.59 -2.12
N ILE A 441 -1.75 15.26 -1.15
CA ILE A 441 -3.17 15.61 -1.21
C ILE A 441 -3.45 16.67 -2.28
N LYS A 442 -2.60 17.70 -2.40
CA LYS A 442 -2.77 18.79 -3.37
C LYS A 442 -2.73 18.30 -4.82
N VAL A 443 -1.88 17.32 -5.16
CA VAL A 443 -1.76 16.79 -6.53
C VAL A 443 -3.06 16.14 -7.01
N ARG A 444 -3.92 15.72 -6.09
CA ARG A 444 -5.22 15.10 -6.37
C ARG A 444 -6.37 16.10 -6.34
N THR A 445 -6.04 17.39 -6.19
CA THR A 445 -6.99 18.51 -6.12
C THR A 445 -8.07 18.39 -5.03
N MET A 446 -7.85 17.51 -4.05
CA MET A 446 -8.72 17.38 -2.88
C MET A 446 -8.44 18.53 -1.91
N ARG A 447 -9.28 19.58 -1.95
CA ARG A 447 -9.14 20.76 -1.07
C ARG A 447 -9.80 20.53 0.30
N LYS A 448 -9.39 21.31 1.30
CA LYS A 448 -10.06 21.40 2.60
C LYS A 448 -11.55 21.71 2.42
N GLY A 449 -12.43 20.91 2.99
CA GLY A 449 -13.89 21.02 2.85
C GLY A 449 -14.50 20.29 1.65
N PHE A 450 -13.67 19.72 0.76
CA PHE A 450 -14.14 18.94 -0.40
C PHE A 450 -14.57 17.52 -0.02
N LEU A 451 -13.99 16.97 1.05
CA LEU A 451 -14.41 15.71 1.67
C LEU A 451 -14.49 15.94 3.19
N PRO A 452 -15.62 15.64 3.85
CA PRO A 452 -15.81 15.92 5.29
C PRO A 452 -14.81 15.20 6.20
N PHE A 453 -14.10 14.18 5.69
CA PHE A 453 -13.11 13.39 6.41
C PHE A 453 -11.66 13.91 6.30
N ILE A 454 -11.36 14.79 5.33
CA ILE A 454 -10.02 15.39 5.20
C ILE A 454 -10.00 16.69 6.02
N LYS A 455 -9.73 16.57 7.32
CA LYS A 455 -9.48 17.70 8.22
C LYS A 455 -7.98 18.00 8.29
N ILE A 456 -7.44 18.67 7.28
CA ILE A 456 -6.09 19.29 7.34
C ILE A 456 -6.28 20.80 7.47
#